data_AF-A0A815V6Q1-F1
#
_entry.id   AF-A0A815V6Q1-F1
#
_cell.length_a   1.000
_cell.length_b   1.000
_cell.length_c   1.000
_cell.angle_alpha   90.00
_cell.angle_beta   90.00
_cell.angle_gamma   90.00
#
_symmetry.space_group_name_H-M   'P 1'
#
loop_
_entity.id
_entity.type
_entity.pdbx_description
1 polymer ?
#
loop_
_entity_poly.entity_id
_entity_poly.type
_entity_poly.pdbx_seq_one_letter_code
_entity_poly.pdbx_strand_id
1 'polypeptide(L)'
;MFVKDFFEAINKAAGIVHDVEGMKLAPPQKTATPYGGRLSWRLPGGNLLVVHLKDKVKVSKKKRWSMVMYMYYLLGYRILGQCEQRMKSLMKLIEDSPDKRNYRRHFDQNEDLHVYYKDILGPRLLLEAENTFILSVDGDVDFGPDAVRMLTDRMKKDKRVGAVSSRIHPIGSGPLIWYQKMEYAMCYWLQKTTEHSLGCVLCAPGCFA
;
A
#
# COMPACT_ATOMS: atom_id res chain seq x y z
N MET A 1 24.67 1.68 -7.17
CA MET A 1 24.40 0.32 -7.66
C MET A 1 22.91 0.16 -7.83
N PHE A 2 22.13 -0.15 -6.78
CA PHE A 2 20.69 -0.45 -6.85
C PHE A 2 19.79 0.48 -7.69
N VAL A 3 20.00 1.80 -7.65
CA VAL A 3 19.17 2.72 -8.46
C VAL A 3 19.46 2.59 -9.95
N LYS A 4 20.71 2.30 -10.35
CA LYS A 4 21.07 2.09 -11.76
C LYS A 4 20.49 0.75 -12.26
N ASP A 5 20.64 -0.29 -11.46
CA ASP A 5 20.10 -1.63 -11.74
C ASP A 5 18.56 -1.57 -11.90
N PHE A 6 17.89 -0.72 -11.11
CA PHE A 6 16.46 -0.46 -11.25
C PHE A 6 16.07 0.14 -12.62
N PHE A 7 16.88 1.05 -13.18
CA PHE A 7 16.62 1.59 -14.52
C PHE A 7 16.71 0.52 -15.61
N GLU A 8 17.69 -0.38 -15.51
CA GLU A 8 17.83 -1.49 -16.43
C GLU A 8 16.67 -2.48 -16.31
N ALA A 9 16.29 -2.83 -15.08
CA ALA A 9 15.16 -3.70 -14.80
C ALA A 9 13.83 -3.12 -15.35
N ILE A 10 13.60 -1.82 -15.20
CA ILE A 10 12.41 -1.14 -15.75
C ILE A 10 12.32 -1.26 -17.27
N ASN A 11 13.44 -1.04 -17.97
CA ASN A 11 13.45 -1.09 -19.44
C ASN A 11 13.23 -2.53 -19.92
N LYS A 12 13.86 -3.50 -19.26
CA LYS A 12 13.63 -4.93 -19.53
C LYS A 12 12.16 -5.32 -19.32
N ALA A 13 11.56 -4.90 -18.20
CA ALA A 13 10.16 -5.18 -17.91
C ALA A 13 9.22 -4.54 -18.94
N ALA A 14 9.48 -3.29 -19.35
CA ALA A 14 8.71 -2.63 -20.40
C ALA A 14 8.78 -3.37 -21.73
N GLY A 15 9.96 -3.85 -22.13
CA GLY A 15 10.11 -4.64 -23.36
C GLY A 15 9.33 -5.96 -23.33
N ILE A 16 9.30 -6.65 -22.20
CA ILE A 16 8.51 -7.89 -22.02
C ILE A 16 7.01 -7.61 -22.12
N VAL A 17 6.52 -6.57 -21.44
CA VAL A 17 5.07 -6.27 -21.39
C VAL A 17 4.53 -5.80 -22.75
N HIS A 18 5.34 -5.08 -23.52
CA HIS A 18 4.92 -4.52 -24.80
C HIS A 18 5.36 -5.35 -26.02
N ASP A 19 6.05 -6.47 -25.80
CA ASP A 19 6.61 -7.32 -26.85
C ASP A 19 7.52 -6.54 -27.82
N VAL A 20 8.30 -5.60 -27.27
CA VAL A 20 9.26 -4.77 -28.01
C VAL A 20 10.64 -4.96 -27.41
N GLU A 21 11.48 -5.72 -28.11
CA GLU A 21 12.86 -5.95 -27.68
C GLU A 21 13.66 -4.64 -27.65
N GLY A 22 14.40 -4.42 -26.57
CA GLY A 22 15.23 -3.21 -26.40
C GLY A 22 14.45 -1.92 -26.11
N MET A 23 13.16 -1.99 -25.76
CA MET A 23 12.36 -0.83 -25.37
C MET A 23 13.03 -0.03 -24.24
N LYS A 24 13.20 1.28 -24.45
CA LYS A 24 13.70 2.21 -23.43
C LYS A 24 12.60 3.20 -23.07
N LEU A 25 12.24 3.26 -21.79
CA LEU A 25 11.32 4.27 -21.31
C LEU A 25 11.99 5.65 -21.30
N ALA A 26 11.18 6.68 -21.45
CA ALA A 26 11.61 8.05 -21.23
C ALA A 26 12.20 8.20 -19.81
N PRO A 27 13.22 9.06 -19.62
CA PRO A 27 13.79 9.28 -18.31
C PRO A 27 12.73 9.82 -17.34
N PRO A 28 12.77 9.44 -16.05
CA PRO A 28 11.81 9.90 -15.07
C PRO A 28 12.01 11.38 -14.77
N GLN A 29 10.92 12.02 -14.39
CA GLN A 29 10.98 13.26 -13.65
C GLN A 29 11.58 12.99 -12.26
N LYS A 30 12.66 13.69 -11.93
CA LYS A 30 13.33 13.58 -10.63
C LYS A 30 12.91 14.75 -9.75
N THR A 31 12.41 14.47 -8.55
CA THR A 31 12.02 15.49 -7.57
C THR A 31 12.76 15.22 -6.26
N ALA A 32 13.44 16.23 -5.70
CA ALA A 32 14.01 16.11 -4.36
C ALA A 32 12.90 16.04 -3.32
N THR A 33 13.05 15.19 -2.30
CA THR A 33 12.09 15.09 -1.19
C THR A 33 12.80 15.25 0.15
N PRO A 34 12.09 15.62 1.23
CA PRO A 34 12.69 15.76 2.56
C PRO A 34 13.40 14.48 3.06
N TYR A 35 12.96 13.30 2.60
CA TYR A 35 13.52 11.99 2.96
C TYR A 35 14.48 11.40 1.92
N GLY A 36 14.71 12.06 0.79
CA GLY A 36 15.59 11.57 -0.29
C GLY A 36 15.19 12.13 -1.65
N GLY A 37 14.58 11.30 -2.49
CA GLY A 37 14.11 11.71 -3.80
C GLY A 37 12.89 10.92 -4.27
N ARG A 38 12.28 11.38 -5.36
CA ARG A 38 11.15 10.74 -6.04
C ARG A 38 11.45 10.69 -7.53
N LEU A 39 11.24 9.54 -8.14
CA LEU A 39 11.31 9.32 -9.58
C LEU A 39 9.88 9.07 -10.09
N SER A 40 9.44 9.80 -11.11
CA SER A 40 8.11 9.65 -11.68
C SER A 40 8.19 9.39 -13.18
N TRP A 41 7.56 8.31 -13.64
CA TRP A 41 7.39 7.98 -15.05
C TRP A 41 5.93 8.04 -15.44
N ARG A 42 5.68 8.40 -16.69
CA ARG A 42 4.45 8.07 -17.39
C ARG A 42 4.74 6.87 -18.28
N LEU A 43 4.21 5.71 -17.90
CA LEU A 43 4.35 4.46 -18.64
C LEU A 43 3.47 4.50 -19.92
N PRO A 44 3.77 3.65 -20.91
CA PRO A 44 2.88 3.45 -22.07
C PRO A 44 1.46 3.10 -21.60
N GLY A 45 0.45 3.66 -22.26
CA GLY A 45 -0.95 3.57 -21.82
C GLY A 45 -1.35 4.58 -20.75
N GLY A 46 -0.45 5.50 -20.35
CA GLY A 46 -0.78 6.66 -19.52
C GLY A 46 -0.66 6.45 -18.01
N ASN A 47 -0.38 5.22 -17.57
CA ASN A 47 -0.19 4.87 -16.17
C ASN A 47 1.00 5.61 -15.55
N LEU A 48 0.88 6.02 -14.28
CA LEU A 48 1.95 6.69 -13.56
C LEU A 48 2.69 5.68 -12.67
N LEU A 49 4.00 5.59 -12.84
CA LEU A 49 4.88 4.88 -11.92
C LEU A 49 5.63 5.91 -11.08
N VAL A 50 5.47 5.84 -9.76
CA VAL A 50 6.12 6.75 -8.81
C VAL A 50 6.97 5.95 -7.83
N VAL A 51 8.27 6.19 -7.82
CA VAL A 51 9.24 5.49 -6.97
C VAL A 51 9.84 6.48 -5.99
N HIS A 52 9.70 6.18 -4.71
CA HIS A 52 10.25 6.99 -3.63
C HIS A 52 11.59 6.40 -3.16
N LEU A 53 12.66 7.19 -3.28
CA LEU A 53 14.01 6.84 -2.87
C LEU A 53 14.33 7.47 -1.52
N LYS A 54 14.81 6.65 -0.59
CA LYS A 54 15.22 7.09 0.74
C LYS A 54 16.72 7.37 0.78
N ASP A 55 17.08 8.54 1.30
CA ASP A 55 18.46 8.90 1.60
C ASP A 55 18.83 8.45 3.02
N LYS A 56 19.86 7.60 3.12
CA LYS A 56 20.37 7.04 4.39
C LYS A 56 21.02 8.07 5.31
N VAL A 57 21.39 9.24 4.79
CA VAL A 57 21.96 10.35 5.57
C VAL A 57 20.84 11.17 6.21
N LYS A 58 19.73 11.36 5.49
CA LYS A 58 18.58 12.15 5.94
C LYS A 58 17.62 11.37 6.84
N VAL A 59 17.54 10.05 6.64
CA VAL A 59 16.59 9.21 7.36
C VAL A 59 17.26 7.97 7.93
N SER A 60 16.91 7.64 9.17
CA SER A 60 17.50 6.55 9.95
C SER A 60 17.58 5.23 9.17
N LYS A 61 18.78 4.64 9.16
CA LYS A 61 19.05 3.33 8.57
C LYS A 61 18.20 2.26 9.27
N LYS A 62 17.74 1.25 8.53
CA LYS A 62 16.92 0.11 9.02
C LYS A 62 15.51 0.44 9.53
N LYS A 63 15.16 1.70 9.78
CA LYS A 63 13.75 2.09 9.96
C LYS A 63 13.09 2.06 8.59
N ARG A 64 12.44 0.93 8.27
CA ARG A 64 11.39 0.92 7.24
C ARG A 64 10.42 2.01 7.67
N TRP A 65 10.14 3.01 6.83
CA TRP A 65 8.94 3.81 7.05
C TRP A 65 7.84 2.77 7.25
N SER A 66 7.24 2.75 8.44
CA SER A 66 6.34 1.65 8.78
C SER A 66 5.30 1.60 7.67
N MET A 67 4.92 0.38 7.28
CA MET A 67 3.89 0.16 6.27
C MET A 67 2.66 1.05 6.55
N VAL A 68 2.33 1.22 7.84
CA VAL A 68 1.33 2.14 8.37
C VAL A 68 1.53 3.60 7.96
N MET A 69 2.75 4.14 7.96
CA MET A 69 3.01 5.51 7.50
C MET A 69 2.82 5.66 5.99
N TYR A 70 3.11 4.62 5.20
CA TYR A 70 2.76 4.62 3.77
C TYR A 70 1.25 4.56 3.57
N MET A 71 0.53 3.75 4.35
CA MET A 71 -0.94 3.73 4.32
C MET A 71 -1.50 5.09 4.71
N TYR A 72 -0.98 5.72 5.77
CA TYR A 72 -1.41 7.04 6.20
C TYR A 72 -1.09 8.14 5.17
N TYR A 73 0.05 8.06 4.50
CA TYR A 73 0.38 8.98 3.40
C TYR A 73 -0.49 8.72 2.17
N LEU A 74 -0.60 7.47 1.71
CA LEU A 74 -1.33 7.14 0.49
C LEU A 74 -2.84 7.33 0.65
N LEU A 75 -3.42 6.91 1.78
CA LEU A 75 -4.85 7.07 2.06
C LEU A 75 -5.13 8.47 2.59
N GLY A 76 -4.39 8.92 3.61
CA GLY A 76 -4.63 10.22 4.24
C GLY A 76 -4.26 11.40 3.33
N TYR A 77 -3.06 11.45 2.76
CA TYR A 77 -2.65 12.61 1.95
C TYR A 77 -3.28 12.61 0.55
N ARG A 78 -3.42 11.44 -0.11
CA ARG A 78 -3.95 11.40 -1.48
C ARG A 78 -5.48 11.44 -1.55
N ILE A 79 -6.17 10.78 -0.62
CA ILE A 79 -7.65 10.77 -0.57
C ILE A 79 -8.14 11.93 0.30
N LEU A 80 -7.66 12.08 1.54
CA LEU A 80 -8.15 13.14 2.44
C LEU A 80 -7.55 14.52 2.16
N GLY A 81 -6.36 14.60 1.56
CA GLY A 81 -5.75 15.88 1.16
C GLY A 81 -6.58 16.62 0.09
N GLN A 82 -7.28 15.90 -0.78
CA GLN A 82 -8.25 16.50 -1.72
C GLN A 82 -9.49 17.06 -1.03
N CYS A 83 -9.75 16.60 0.19
CA CYS A 83 -10.84 17.03 1.04
C CYS A 83 -10.40 17.99 2.14
N GLU A 84 -9.15 18.48 2.15
CA GLU A 84 -8.63 19.30 3.25
C GLU A 84 -9.51 20.52 3.56
N GLN A 85 -10.03 21.19 2.54
CA GLN A 85 -10.98 22.29 2.70
C GLN A 85 -12.32 21.83 3.29
N ARG A 86 -12.88 20.72 2.79
CA ARG A 86 -14.12 20.13 3.34
C ARG A 86 -13.93 19.67 4.78
N MET A 87 -12.81 19.02 5.08
CA MET A 87 -12.44 18.56 6.42
C MET A 87 -12.33 19.74 7.38
N LYS A 88 -11.68 20.85 6.98
CA LYS A 88 -11.60 22.08 7.79
C LYS A 88 -12.97 22.70 8.05
N SER A 89 -13.81 22.80 7.02
CA SER A 89 -15.19 23.31 7.16
C SER A 89 -16.01 22.45 8.12
N LEU A 90 -15.83 21.14 8.04
CA LEU A 90 -16.65 20.17 8.75
C LEU A 90 -16.15 19.97 10.21
N MET A 91 -14.85 20.06 10.46
CA MET A 91 -14.29 20.20 11.81
C MET A 91 -14.76 21.49 12.49
N LYS A 92 -14.83 22.60 11.75
CA LYS A 92 -15.36 23.87 12.27
C LYS A 92 -16.85 23.75 12.66
N LEU A 93 -17.66 23.09 11.84
CA LEU A 93 -19.06 22.80 12.16
C LEU A 93 -19.23 21.93 13.42
N ILE A 94 -18.32 20.97 13.67
CA ILE A 94 -18.32 20.18 14.93
C ILE A 94 -17.96 21.06 16.13
N GLU A 95 -16.94 21.90 15.99
CA GLU A 95 -16.50 22.80 17.07
C GLU A 95 -17.57 23.82 17.46
N ASP A 96 -18.32 24.32 16.47
CA ASP A 96 -19.44 25.24 16.64
C ASP A 96 -20.73 24.53 17.11
N SER A 97 -20.77 23.19 17.06
CA SER A 97 -21.93 22.41 17.49
C SER A 97 -22.04 22.37 19.02
N PRO A 98 -23.26 22.57 19.59
CA PRO A 98 -23.48 22.49 21.04
C PRO A 98 -23.14 21.11 21.63
N ASP A 99 -23.11 20.07 20.79
CA ASP A 99 -22.92 18.67 21.20
C ASP A 99 -21.47 18.16 21.07
N LYS A 100 -20.48 19.06 20.98
CA LYS A 100 -19.05 18.76 20.79
C LYS A 100 -18.44 17.73 21.75
N ARG A 101 -19.02 17.55 22.95
CA ARG A 101 -18.57 16.53 23.93
C ARG A 101 -18.98 15.11 23.54
N ASN A 102 -20.15 14.93 22.92
CA ASN A 102 -20.56 13.64 22.37
C ASN A 102 -19.66 13.27 21.19
N TYR A 103 -19.46 14.19 20.24
CA TYR A 103 -18.56 13.94 19.10
C TYR A 103 -17.15 13.50 19.53
N ARG A 104 -16.57 14.11 20.58
CA ARG A 104 -15.26 13.69 21.13
C ARG A 104 -15.27 12.28 21.74
N ARG A 105 -16.32 11.89 22.44
CA ARG A 105 -16.45 10.54 23.03
C ARG A 105 -16.66 9.47 21.96
N HIS A 106 -17.48 9.76 20.96
CA HIS A 106 -17.74 8.85 19.84
C HIS A 106 -16.51 8.63 18.96
N PHE A 107 -15.66 9.65 18.79
CA PHE A 107 -14.35 9.53 18.13
C PHE A 107 -13.43 8.51 18.82
N ASP A 108 -13.50 8.44 20.14
CA ASP A 108 -12.72 7.51 20.98
C ASP A 108 -13.26 6.07 20.90
N GLN A 109 -14.51 5.88 20.49
CA GLN A 109 -15.21 4.57 20.43
C GLN A 109 -15.35 3.98 19.01
N ASN A 110 -14.72 4.57 17.98
CA ASN A 110 -14.61 4.06 16.60
C ASN A 110 -15.92 3.80 15.80
N GLU A 111 -17.12 3.87 16.38
CA GLU A 111 -18.36 3.50 15.67
C GLU A 111 -18.85 4.55 14.64
N ASP A 112 -18.64 5.86 14.89
CA ASP A 112 -19.23 6.92 14.05
C ASP A 112 -18.29 7.55 13.02
N LEU A 113 -17.01 7.16 13.04
CA LEU A 113 -16.05 7.65 12.05
C LEU A 113 -16.54 7.31 10.63
N HIS A 114 -17.13 6.14 10.43
CA HIS A 114 -17.59 5.69 9.12
C HIS A 114 -18.73 6.51 8.52
N VAL A 115 -19.64 7.03 9.35
CA VAL A 115 -20.76 7.87 8.90
C VAL A 115 -20.20 9.22 8.43
N TYR A 116 -19.32 9.79 9.24
CA TYR A 116 -18.70 11.08 8.99
C TYR A 116 -17.81 11.08 7.74
N TYR A 117 -17.03 10.01 7.54
CA TYR A 117 -16.17 9.88 6.36
C TYR A 117 -16.98 9.84 5.05
N LYS A 118 -18.16 9.21 5.03
CA LYS A 118 -19.00 9.16 3.81
C LYS A 118 -19.47 10.55 3.38
N ASP A 119 -19.90 11.36 4.35
CA ASP A 119 -20.36 12.72 4.10
C ASP A 119 -19.20 13.67 3.72
N ILE A 120 -18.02 13.48 4.31
CA ILE A 120 -16.81 14.27 4.01
C ILE A 120 -16.26 13.97 2.61
N LEU A 121 -16.12 12.68 2.27
CA LEU A 121 -15.51 12.25 1.01
C LEU A 121 -16.41 12.63 -0.18
N GLY A 122 -17.73 12.54 -0.01
CA GLY A 122 -18.69 12.67 -1.10
C GLY A 122 -18.65 11.48 -2.07
N PRO A 123 -19.68 11.31 -2.92
CA PRO A 123 -19.92 10.07 -3.67
C PRO A 123 -18.78 9.72 -4.64
N ARG A 124 -18.17 10.72 -5.27
CA ARG A 124 -17.07 10.51 -6.22
C ARG A 124 -15.81 9.98 -5.55
N LEU A 125 -15.40 10.59 -4.44
CA LEU A 125 -14.18 10.21 -3.75
C LEU A 125 -14.36 8.89 -2.99
N LEU A 126 -15.59 8.61 -2.52
CA LEU A 126 -15.94 7.30 -1.98
C LEU A 126 -15.73 6.20 -3.02
N LEU A 127 -16.16 6.42 -4.27
CA LEU A 127 -15.95 5.48 -5.37
C LEU A 127 -14.47 5.31 -5.70
N GLU A 128 -13.69 6.39 -5.69
CA GLU A 128 -12.23 6.33 -5.89
C GLU A 128 -11.54 5.57 -4.75
N ALA A 129 -11.96 5.79 -3.51
CA ALA A 129 -11.44 5.08 -2.33
C ALA A 129 -11.80 3.59 -2.36
N GLU A 130 -13.05 3.23 -2.66
CA GLU A 130 -13.50 1.83 -2.79
C GLU A 130 -12.77 1.07 -3.91
N ASN A 131 -12.26 1.78 -4.93
CA ASN A 131 -11.50 1.20 -6.04
C ASN A 131 -9.98 1.41 -5.94
N THR A 132 -9.48 1.84 -4.77
CA THR A 132 -8.05 1.97 -4.52
C THR A 132 -7.56 0.77 -3.70
N PHE A 133 -6.56 0.07 -4.23
CA PHE A 133 -5.93 -1.08 -3.58
C PHE A 133 -4.44 -0.82 -3.41
N ILE A 134 -3.85 -1.27 -2.30
CA ILE A 134 -2.42 -1.12 -2.04
C ILE A 134 -1.77 -2.50 -2.02
N LEU A 135 -0.92 -2.75 -3.01
CA LEU A 135 -0.09 -3.95 -3.05
C LEU A 135 1.26 -3.70 -2.39
N SER A 136 1.59 -4.56 -1.43
CA SER A 136 2.87 -4.57 -0.75
C SER A 136 3.58 -5.90 -0.96
N VAL A 137 4.79 -5.87 -1.51
CA VAL A 137 5.57 -7.06 -1.86
C VAL A 137 7.02 -6.83 -1.48
N ASP A 138 7.66 -7.89 -0.98
CA ASP A 138 9.09 -7.87 -0.68
C ASP A 138 9.91 -7.95 -1.98
N GLY A 139 11.13 -7.40 -1.98
CA GLY A 139 11.94 -7.26 -3.20
C GLY A 139 12.44 -8.58 -3.80
N ASP A 140 12.27 -9.69 -3.10
CA ASP A 140 12.66 -11.06 -3.44
C ASP A 140 11.47 -11.99 -3.70
N VAL A 141 10.26 -11.42 -3.85
CA VAL A 141 9.04 -12.18 -4.11
C VAL A 141 8.62 -12.05 -5.58
N ASP A 142 8.54 -13.19 -6.25
CA ASP A 142 8.01 -13.30 -7.61
C ASP A 142 6.50 -13.63 -7.56
N PHE A 143 5.71 -12.99 -8.43
CA PHE A 143 4.28 -13.29 -8.58
C PHE A 143 3.80 -13.07 -10.02
N GLY A 144 2.82 -13.88 -10.42
CA GLY A 144 2.15 -13.75 -11.72
C GLY A 144 0.92 -12.83 -11.67
N PRO A 145 0.39 -12.43 -12.84
CA PRO A 145 -0.82 -11.60 -12.93
C PRO A 145 -2.05 -12.28 -12.30
N ASP A 146 -2.13 -13.61 -12.37
CA ASP A 146 -3.23 -14.38 -11.77
C ASP A 146 -3.26 -14.25 -10.24
N ALA A 147 -2.10 -14.16 -9.59
CA ALA A 147 -2.02 -13.97 -8.14
C ALA A 147 -2.64 -12.62 -7.73
N VAL A 148 -2.32 -11.55 -8.47
CA VAL A 148 -2.89 -10.21 -8.26
C VAL A 148 -4.40 -10.23 -8.46
N ARG A 149 -4.88 -10.91 -9.50
CA ARG A 149 -6.31 -11.08 -9.76
C ARG A 149 -7.02 -11.79 -8.60
N MET A 150 -6.49 -12.92 -8.15
CA MET A 150 -7.07 -13.68 -7.04
C MET A 150 -7.17 -12.87 -5.74
N LEU A 151 -6.14 -12.08 -5.43
CA LEU A 151 -6.12 -11.23 -4.25
C LEU A 151 -7.17 -10.11 -4.34
N THR A 152 -7.26 -9.47 -5.51
CA THR A 152 -8.27 -8.43 -5.80
C THR A 152 -9.69 -8.99 -5.74
N ASP A 153 -9.93 -10.15 -6.34
CA ASP A 153 -11.24 -10.81 -6.34
C ASP A 153 -11.66 -11.18 -4.91
N ARG A 154 -10.72 -11.60 -4.06
CA ARG A 154 -11.02 -11.91 -2.65
C ARG A 154 -11.42 -10.68 -1.84
N MET A 155 -10.76 -9.54 -2.07
CA MET A 155 -11.12 -8.26 -1.45
C MET A 155 -12.48 -7.75 -1.95
N LYS A 156 -12.75 -7.86 -3.25
CA LYS A 156 -14.04 -7.43 -3.83
C LYS A 156 -15.22 -8.29 -3.38
N LYS A 157 -14.98 -9.57 -3.07
CA LYS A 157 -16.02 -10.50 -2.61
C LYS A 157 -16.62 -10.11 -1.25
N ASP A 158 -15.84 -9.51 -0.36
CA ASP A 158 -16.27 -9.17 0.99
C ASP A 158 -15.71 -7.82 1.44
N LYS A 159 -16.61 -6.83 1.56
CA LYS A 159 -16.27 -5.45 1.96
C LYS A 159 -15.72 -5.35 3.39
N ARG A 160 -15.84 -6.40 4.22
CA ARG A 160 -15.27 -6.44 5.58
C ARG A 160 -13.81 -6.85 5.59
N VAL A 161 -13.26 -7.30 4.45
CA VAL A 161 -11.87 -7.71 4.35
C VAL A 161 -10.98 -6.49 4.17
N GLY A 162 -10.21 -6.15 5.21
CA GLY A 162 -9.25 -5.04 5.17
C GLY A 162 -7.89 -5.39 4.57
N ALA A 163 -7.55 -6.68 4.44
CA ALA A 163 -6.28 -7.12 3.85
C ALA A 163 -6.35 -8.59 3.39
N VAL A 164 -5.62 -8.93 2.33
CA VAL A 164 -5.45 -10.31 1.84
C VAL A 164 -3.99 -10.56 1.49
N SER A 165 -3.42 -11.64 2.06
CA SER A 165 -2.05 -12.08 1.77
C SER A 165 -2.06 -13.41 1.04
N SER A 166 -1.21 -13.56 0.02
CA SER A 166 -1.02 -14.82 -0.70
C SER A 166 -0.09 -15.77 0.03
N ARG A 167 -0.14 -17.06 -0.34
CA ARG A 167 0.88 -18.00 0.10
C ARG A 167 2.21 -17.74 -0.61
N ILE A 168 3.31 -17.87 0.13
CA ILE A 168 4.67 -17.69 -0.38
C ILE A 168 5.37 -19.05 -0.30
N HIS A 169 6.06 -19.42 -1.38
CA HIS A 169 6.80 -20.66 -1.46
C HIS A 169 8.26 -20.35 -1.81
N PRO A 170 9.23 -20.77 -0.97
CA PRO A 170 10.63 -20.55 -1.28
C PRO A 170 11.04 -21.40 -2.49
N ILE A 171 11.79 -20.78 -3.41
CA ILE A 171 12.31 -21.39 -4.63
C ILE A 171 13.77 -21.81 -4.39
N GLY A 172 14.14 -23.02 -4.79
CA GLY A 172 15.51 -23.52 -4.69
C GLY A 172 15.62 -24.94 -4.11
N SER A 173 16.83 -25.34 -3.76
CA SER A 173 17.14 -26.65 -3.16
C SER A 173 18.11 -26.54 -1.98
N GLY A 174 18.17 -27.59 -1.17
CA GLY A 174 19.10 -27.71 -0.03
C GLY A 174 18.49 -27.40 1.35
N PRO A 175 19.27 -27.60 2.43
CA PRO A 175 18.79 -27.53 3.81
C PRO A 175 18.21 -26.17 4.21
N LEU A 176 18.73 -25.08 3.62
CA LEU A 176 18.24 -23.72 3.89
C LEU A 176 16.78 -23.55 3.43
N ILE A 177 16.43 -24.08 2.26
CA ILE A 177 15.05 -24.01 1.74
C ILE A 177 14.11 -24.85 2.60
N TRP A 178 14.57 -25.98 3.13
CA TRP A 178 13.78 -26.79 4.07
C TRP A 178 13.49 -26.03 5.36
N TYR A 179 14.50 -25.36 5.90
CA TYR A 179 14.33 -24.50 7.07
C TYR A 179 13.34 -23.36 6.80
N GLN A 180 13.47 -22.67 5.67
CA GLN A 180 12.52 -21.62 5.26
C GLN A 180 11.09 -22.16 5.11
N LYS A 181 10.89 -23.36 4.56
CA LYS A 181 9.57 -24.01 4.47
C LYS A 181 8.99 -24.31 5.86
N MET A 182 9.82 -24.78 6.78
CA MET A 182 9.43 -25.04 8.16
C MET A 182 9.02 -23.75 8.88
N GLU A 183 9.87 -22.71 8.84
CA GLU A 183 9.56 -21.39 9.42
C GLU A 183 8.27 -20.81 8.83
N TYR A 184 8.12 -20.87 7.51
CA TYR A 184 6.92 -20.40 6.84
C TYR A 184 5.67 -21.17 7.29
N ALA A 185 5.75 -22.50 7.39
CA ALA A 185 4.62 -23.33 7.83
C ALA A 185 4.21 -22.99 9.27
N MET A 186 5.17 -22.80 10.19
CA MET A 186 4.88 -22.40 11.57
C MET A 186 4.21 -21.02 11.63
N CYS A 187 4.76 -20.03 10.93
CA CYS A 187 4.18 -18.69 10.86
C CYS A 187 2.78 -18.71 10.21
N TYR A 188 2.61 -19.45 9.12
CA TYR A 188 1.34 -19.49 8.40
C TYR A 188 0.25 -20.22 9.18
N TRP A 189 0.55 -21.36 9.81
CA TRP A 189 -0.47 -22.13 10.51
C TRP A 189 -0.77 -21.63 11.91
N LEU A 190 0.22 -21.06 12.62
CA LEU A 190 0.02 -20.59 13.99
C LEU A 190 -0.21 -19.09 14.03
N GLN A 191 0.72 -18.30 13.49
CA GLN A 191 0.66 -16.85 13.60
C GLN A 191 -0.48 -16.26 12.75
N LYS A 192 -0.61 -16.65 11.48
CA LYS A 192 -1.70 -16.12 10.62
C LYS A 192 -3.09 -16.56 11.08
N THR A 193 -3.23 -17.78 11.56
CA THR A 193 -4.50 -18.25 12.15
C THR A 193 -4.85 -17.46 13.40
N THR A 194 -3.87 -17.17 14.27
CA THR A 194 -4.06 -16.33 15.45
C THR A 194 -4.42 -14.89 15.09
N GLU A 195 -3.71 -14.31 14.12
CA GLU A 195 -4.00 -12.98 13.56
C GLU A 195 -5.43 -12.87 13.03
N HIS A 196 -5.90 -13.89 12.29
CA HIS A 196 -7.27 -13.95 11.80
C HIS A 196 -8.29 -13.99 12.94
N SER A 197 -8.08 -14.86 13.93
CA SER A 197 -8.98 -14.98 15.10
C SER A 197 -9.03 -13.71 15.96
N LEU A 198 -7.90 -13.00 16.07
CA LEU A 198 -7.80 -11.76 16.85
C LEU A 198 -8.14 -10.50 16.03
N GLY A 199 -8.34 -10.62 14.72
CA GLY A 199 -8.58 -9.49 13.82
C GLY A 199 -7.39 -8.51 13.74
N CYS A 200 -6.16 -8.97 13.96
CA CYS A 200 -4.96 -8.15 13.93
C CYS A 200 -4.02 -8.55 12.78
N VAL A 201 -3.16 -7.63 12.33
CA VAL A 201 -2.15 -7.90 11.30
C VAL A 201 -0.80 -7.41 11.79
N LEU A 202 0.09 -8.32 12.21
CA LEU A 202 1.42 -7.98 12.72
C LEU A 202 2.44 -7.80 11.59
N CYS A 203 2.32 -8.60 10.53
CA CYS A 203 3.11 -8.47 9.31
C CYS A 203 2.27 -8.84 8.09
N ALA A 204 2.44 -8.16 6.96
CA ALA A 204 1.68 -8.45 5.76
C ALA A 204 2.61 -8.61 4.54
N PRO A 205 3.55 -9.59 4.55
CA PRO A 205 4.41 -9.83 3.39
C PRO A 205 3.54 -10.30 2.21
N GLY A 206 3.74 -9.71 1.03
CA GLY A 206 2.97 -10.05 -0.17
C GLY A 206 1.45 -9.82 -0.04
N CYS A 207 1.05 -8.76 0.66
CA CYS A 207 -0.35 -8.50 1.00
C CYS A 207 -0.94 -7.34 0.18
N PHE A 208 -2.19 -7.49 -0.26
CA PHE A 208 -3.06 -6.40 -0.65
C PHE A 208 -3.76 -5.86 0.61
N ALA A 209 -3.79 -4.54 0.77
CA ALA A 209 -4.51 -3.83 1.83
C ALA A 209 -5.30 -2.66 1.25
#